data_AF-A0ABD5Y833-F1
#
_entry.id   AF-A0ABD5Y833-F1
#
_cell.length_a   1.000
_cell.length_b   1.000
_cell.length_c   1.000
_cell.angle_alpha   90.00
_cell.angle_beta   90.00
_cell.angle_gamma   90.00
#
_symmetry.space_group_name_H-M   'P 1'
#
loop_
_entity.id
_entity.type
_entity.pdbx_description
1 polymer ?
#
loop_
_entity_poly.entity_id
_entity_poly.type
_entity_poly.pdbx_seq_one_letter_code
_entity_poly.pdbx_strand_id
1 'polypeptide(L)'
;MFHHLVAAAVEGAIGGLVAALLFVAPAVYAAGRSGRFDRVGSFPVAVTVAVTGVFVAGLVDLLVGWIPVVGPFASPLAWAAVVKYAGGSDWPPALLLGGVSWLLTVAFFAALGLG
;
A
#
# COMPACT_ATOMS: atom_id res chain seq x y z
N MET A 1 12.85 19.24 18.06
CA MET A 1 12.36 17.84 18.10
C MET A 1 11.02 17.68 17.39
N PHE A 2 9.97 18.43 17.76
CA PHE A 2 8.64 18.35 17.12
C PHE A 2 8.64 18.65 15.60
N HIS A 3 9.37 19.69 15.17
CA HIS A 3 9.46 20.05 13.73
C HIS A 3 10.07 18.95 12.85
N HIS A 4 11.03 18.16 13.37
CA HIS A 4 11.65 17.07 12.61
C HIS A 4 10.71 15.87 12.45
N LEU A 5 9.86 15.60 13.45
CA LEU A 5 8.85 14.55 13.36
C LEU A 5 7.75 14.89 12.33
N VAL A 6 7.33 16.15 12.30
CA VAL A 6 6.34 16.62 11.32
C VAL A 6 6.90 16.57 9.91
N ALA A 7 8.16 16.99 9.71
CA ALA A 7 8.81 16.93 8.40
C ALA A 7 8.92 15.49 7.88
N ALA A 8 9.40 14.55 8.72
CA ALA A 8 9.52 13.14 8.35
C ALA A 8 8.16 12.50 8.04
N ALA A 9 7.11 12.85 8.79
CA ALA A 9 5.75 12.37 8.53
C ALA A 9 5.21 12.89 7.19
N VAL A 10 5.47 14.17 6.87
CA VAL A 10 5.06 14.77 5.59
C VAL A 10 5.84 14.15 4.43
N GLU A 11 7.14 13.97 4.56
CA GLU A 11 7.98 13.31 3.55
C GLU A 11 7.52 11.87 3.28
N GLY A 12 7.24 11.11 4.35
CA GLY A 12 6.69 9.75 4.24
C GLY A 12 5.32 9.73 3.57
N ALA A 13 4.42 10.66 3.91
CA ALA A 13 3.11 10.75 3.29
C ALA A 13 3.19 11.11 1.80
N ILE A 14 4.04 12.08 1.43
CA ILE A 14 4.26 12.48 0.05
C ILE A 14 4.89 11.32 -0.74
N GLY A 15 5.96 10.71 -0.20
CA GLY A 15 6.61 9.56 -0.82
C GLY A 15 5.65 8.39 -1.03
N GLY A 16 4.82 8.11 -0.03
CA GLY A 16 3.77 7.09 -0.13
C GLY A 16 2.75 7.42 -1.22
N LEU A 17 2.30 8.67 -1.30
CA LEU A 17 1.36 9.11 -2.34
C LEU A 17 1.97 8.99 -3.74
N VAL A 18 3.23 9.36 -3.90
CA VAL A 18 3.98 9.21 -5.17
C VAL A 18 4.09 7.73 -5.53
N ALA A 19 4.44 6.87 -4.58
CA ALA A 19 4.51 5.42 -4.81
C ALA A 19 3.15 4.85 -5.22
N ALA A 20 2.08 5.29 -4.53
CA ALA A 20 0.71 4.88 -4.79
C ALA A 20 0.29 5.21 -6.23
N LEU A 21 0.55 6.43 -6.68
CA LEU A 21 0.09 6.90 -7.99
C LEU A 21 0.94 6.38 -9.14
N LEU A 22 2.26 6.30 -8.97
CA LEU A 22 3.18 5.95 -10.05
C LEU A 22 3.37 4.44 -10.24
N PHE A 23 3.24 3.64 -9.17
CA PHE A 23 3.54 2.20 -9.24
C PHE A 23 2.35 1.35 -8.83
N VAL A 24 1.74 1.65 -7.68
CA VAL A 24 0.70 0.77 -7.13
C VAL A 24 -0.60 0.86 -7.91
N ALA A 25 -1.12 2.05 -8.19
CA ALA A 25 -2.38 2.23 -8.92
C ALA A 25 -2.30 1.64 -10.35
N PRO A 26 -1.22 1.81 -11.12
CA PRO A 26 -1.03 1.10 -12.38
C PRO A 26 -1.00 -0.43 -12.22
N ALA A 27 -0.30 -0.95 -11.21
CA ALA A 27 -0.24 -2.39 -10.94
C ALA A 27 -1.61 -2.96 -10.56
N VAL A 28 -2.34 -2.28 -9.69
CA VAL A 28 -3.71 -2.63 -9.29
C VAL A 28 -4.65 -2.55 -10.49
N TYR A 29 -4.56 -1.51 -11.32
CA TYR A 29 -5.38 -1.36 -12.52
C TYR A 29 -5.11 -2.48 -13.55
N ALA A 30 -3.84 -2.81 -13.79
CA ALA A 30 -3.46 -3.91 -14.66
C ALA A 30 -3.97 -5.26 -14.13
N ALA A 31 -3.86 -5.49 -12.82
CA ALA A 31 -4.39 -6.68 -12.16
C ALA A 31 -5.92 -6.76 -12.21
N GLY A 32 -6.61 -5.62 -12.08
CA GLY A 32 -8.07 -5.52 -12.19
C GLY A 32 -8.60 -6.01 -13.54
N ARG A 33 -7.85 -5.78 -14.62
CA ARG A 33 -8.20 -6.28 -15.97
C ARG A 33 -8.04 -7.80 -16.15
N SER A 34 -7.48 -8.51 -15.17
CA SER A 34 -7.40 -9.98 -15.22
C SER A 34 -8.72 -10.70 -14.89
N GLY A 35 -9.77 -9.97 -14.50
CA GLY A 35 -11.07 -10.55 -14.15
C GLY A 35 -11.12 -11.20 -12.76
N ARG A 36 -10.06 -11.05 -11.95
CA ARG A 36 -9.98 -11.57 -10.57
C ARG A 36 -10.41 -10.56 -9.49
N PHE A 37 -10.92 -9.40 -9.92
CA PHE A 37 -11.29 -8.28 -9.08
C PHE A 37 -12.60 -7.68 -9.58
N ASP A 38 -13.61 -7.65 -8.72
CA ASP A 38 -14.98 -7.28 -9.10
C ASP A 38 -15.15 -5.76 -9.21
N ARG A 39 -14.35 -4.98 -8.47
CA ARG A 39 -14.49 -3.52 -8.38
C ARG A 39 -13.38 -2.77 -9.09
N VAL A 40 -12.25 -3.41 -9.36
CA VAL A 40 -11.10 -2.81 -10.05
C VAL A 40 -11.31 -2.85 -11.56
N GLY A 41 -12.42 -2.27 -12.03
CA GLY A 41 -12.75 -2.13 -13.46
C GLY A 41 -12.31 -0.79 -14.06
N SER A 42 -11.95 0.19 -13.22
CA SER A 42 -11.61 1.55 -13.64
C SER A 42 -10.36 2.06 -12.92
N PHE A 43 -9.59 2.92 -13.60
CA PHE A 43 -8.39 3.52 -13.04
C PHE A 43 -8.66 4.36 -11.76
N PRO A 44 -9.77 5.12 -11.65
CA PRO A 44 -10.09 5.83 -10.41
C PRO A 44 -10.22 4.89 -9.20
N VAL A 45 -10.82 3.71 -9.37
CA VAL A 45 -10.92 2.73 -8.27
C VAL A 45 -9.54 2.19 -7.90
N ALA A 46 -8.67 1.93 -8.88
CA ALA A 46 -7.30 1.50 -8.60
C ALA A 46 -6.50 2.57 -7.83
N VAL A 47 -6.69 3.85 -8.15
CA VAL A 47 -6.12 4.97 -7.38
C VAL A 47 -6.66 4.98 -5.95
N THR A 48 -7.98 4.82 -5.75
CA THR A 48 -8.56 4.72 -4.41
C THR A 48 -7.94 3.58 -3.61
N VAL A 49 -7.84 2.37 -4.20
CA VAL A 49 -7.20 1.21 -3.56
C VAL A 49 -5.75 1.51 -3.17
N ALA A 50 -4.97 2.10 -4.08
CA ALA A 50 -3.56 2.42 -3.82
C ALA A 50 -3.38 3.45 -2.70
N VAL A 51 -4.15 4.54 -2.75
CA VAL A 51 -4.10 5.61 -1.74
C VAL A 51 -4.56 5.09 -0.38
N THR A 52 -5.68 4.36 -0.33
CA THR A 52 -6.15 3.73 0.91
C THR A 52 -5.11 2.74 1.45
N GLY A 53 -4.44 1.98 0.58
CA GLY A 53 -3.37 1.07 0.95
C GLY A 53 -2.23 1.76 1.70
N VAL A 54 -1.74 2.88 1.16
CA VAL A 54 -0.67 3.67 1.82
C VAL A 54 -1.10 4.19 3.18
N PHE A 55 -2.30 4.77 3.30
CA PHE A 55 -2.76 5.30 4.59
C PHE A 55 -3.00 4.20 5.62
N VAL A 56 -3.64 3.10 5.23
CA VAL A 56 -3.93 1.98 6.13
C VAL A 56 -2.64 1.29 6.54
N ALA A 57 -1.74 0.99 5.60
CA ALA A 57 -0.45 0.38 5.90
C ALA A 57 0.42 1.29 6.77
N GLY A 58 0.52 2.59 6.46
CA GLY A 58 1.26 3.55 7.27
C GLY A 58 0.70 3.67 8.70
N LEU A 59 -0.62 3.63 8.87
CA LEU A 59 -1.25 3.59 10.18
C LEU A 59 -0.94 2.29 10.93
N VAL A 60 -0.98 1.16 10.24
CA VAL A 60 -0.63 -0.16 10.81
C VAL A 60 0.83 -0.19 11.23
N ASP A 61 1.74 0.31 10.41
CA ASP A 61 3.17 0.41 10.73
C ASP A 61 3.42 1.31 11.94
N LEU A 62 2.71 2.44 12.03
CA LEU A 62 2.76 3.31 13.20
C LEU A 62 2.29 2.61 14.49
N LEU A 63 1.21 1.85 14.43
CA LEU A 63 0.57 1.25 15.61
C LEU A 63 1.23 -0.05 16.07
N VAL A 64 1.64 -0.91 15.13
CA VAL A 64 2.10 -2.27 15.42
C VAL A 64 3.43 -2.63 14.75
N GLY A 65 3.99 -1.76 13.90
CA GLY A 65 5.26 -2.00 13.22
C GLY A 65 6.46 -2.17 14.15
N TRP A 66 6.38 -1.60 15.37
CA TRP A 66 7.42 -1.73 16.40
C TRP A 66 7.50 -3.13 17.03
N ILE A 67 6.50 -3.99 16.82
CA ILE A 67 6.47 -5.35 17.39
C ILE A 67 7.33 -6.28 16.51
N PRO A 68 8.44 -6.86 17.02
CA PRO A 68 9.41 -7.57 16.18
C PRO A 68 8.84 -8.73 15.35
N VAL A 69 7.87 -9.46 15.91
CA VAL A 69 7.27 -10.63 15.26
C VAL A 69 6.08 -10.24 14.37
N VAL A 70 5.31 -9.23 14.76
CA VAL A 70 4.04 -8.87 14.11
C VAL A 70 4.24 -7.81 13.04
N GLY A 71 5.08 -6.81 13.31
CA GLY A 71 5.35 -5.67 12.44
C GLY A 71 5.69 -6.07 11.00
N PRO A 72 6.63 -7.01 10.76
CA PRO A 72 7.01 -7.42 9.41
C PRO A 72 5.86 -7.98 8.56
N PHE A 73 4.83 -8.55 9.18
CA PHE A 73 3.69 -9.13 8.48
C PHE A 73 2.46 -8.23 8.47
N ALA A 74 2.38 -7.25 9.37
CA ALA A 74 1.22 -6.40 9.53
C ALA A 74 0.98 -5.51 8.29
N SER A 75 2.03 -4.87 7.76
CA SER A 75 1.92 -3.99 6.57
C SER A 75 1.50 -4.75 5.31
N PRO A 76 2.13 -5.89 4.93
CA PRO A 76 1.65 -6.71 3.80
C PRO A 76 0.19 -7.16 3.93
N LEU A 77 -0.23 -7.55 5.14
CA LEU A 77 -1.60 -7.98 5.41
C LEU A 77 -2.59 -6.81 5.34
N ALA A 78 -2.19 -5.62 5.78
CA ALA A 78 -2.97 -4.40 5.65
C ALA A 78 -3.22 -4.07 4.17
N TRP A 79 -2.18 -4.14 3.34
CA TRP A 79 -2.31 -4.01 1.89
C TRP A 79 -3.26 -5.04 1.28
N ALA A 80 -3.11 -6.31 1.65
CA ALA A 80 -4.00 -7.36 1.17
C ALA A 80 -5.46 -7.14 1.60
N ALA A 81 -5.69 -6.67 2.83
CA ALA A 81 -7.03 -6.34 3.32
C ALA A 81 -7.65 -5.19 2.51
N VAL A 82 -6.89 -4.13 2.20
CA VAL A 82 -7.39 -3.04 1.35
C VAL A 82 -7.73 -3.57 -0.04
N VAL A 83 -6.85 -4.35 -0.67
CA VAL A 83 -7.12 -4.94 -2.00
C VAL A 83 -8.37 -5.82 -1.98
N LYS A 84 -8.54 -6.65 -0.94
CA LYS A 84 -9.73 -7.50 -0.77
C LYS A 84 -11.00 -6.66 -0.69
N TYR A 85 -11.04 -5.72 0.27
CA TYR A 85 -12.28 -5.03 0.62
C TYR A 85 -12.60 -3.86 -0.32
N ALA A 86 -11.61 -3.11 -0.78
CA ALA A 86 -11.79 -2.00 -1.70
C ALA A 86 -11.80 -2.48 -3.17
N GLY A 87 -10.93 -3.42 -3.52
CA GLY A 87 -10.85 -4.00 -4.87
C GLY A 87 -11.90 -5.07 -5.17
N GLY A 88 -12.55 -5.62 -4.15
CA GLY A 88 -13.57 -6.67 -4.30
C GLY A 88 -12.96 -7.94 -4.86
N SER A 89 -12.17 -8.65 -4.05
CA SER A 89 -11.49 -9.87 -4.48
C SER A 89 -11.47 -10.91 -3.37
N ASP A 90 -11.30 -12.17 -3.75
CA ASP A 90 -11.02 -13.26 -2.82
C ASP A 90 -9.63 -13.10 -2.18
N TRP A 91 -9.41 -13.85 -1.10
CA TRP A 91 -8.17 -13.76 -0.34
C TRP A 91 -6.91 -14.11 -1.16
N PRO A 92 -6.85 -15.18 -1.98
CA PRO A 92 -5.60 -15.53 -2.65
C PRO A 92 -5.11 -14.46 -3.64
N PRO A 93 -5.94 -13.91 -4.56
CA PRO A 93 -5.51 -12.79 -5.40
C PRO A 93 -5.20 -11.51 -4.60
N ALA A 94 -5.97 -11.24 -3.53
CA ALA A 94 -5.74 -10.07 -2.69
C ALA A 94 -4.41 -10.14 -1.92
N LEU A 95 -4.01 -11.32 -1.44
CA LEU A 95 -2.71 -11.52 -0.78
C LEU A 95 -1.56 -11.28 -1.75
N LEU A 96 -1.67 -11.79 -2.99
CA LEU A 96 -0.65 -11.60 -4.02
C LEU A 96 -0.53 -10.13 -4.41
N LEU A 97 -1.64 -9.49 -4.78
CA LEU A 97 -1.61 -8.10 -5.23
C LEU A 97 -1.28 -7.13 -4.08
N GLY A 98 -1.78 -7.42 -2.86
CA GLY A 98 -1.42 -6.68 -1.65
C GLY A 98 0.07 -6.77 -1.35
N GLY A 99 0.64 -7.98 -1.40
CA GLY A 99 2.07 -8.19 -1.22
C GLY A 99 2.92 -7.49 -2.28
N VAL A 100 2.51 -7.55 -3.55
CA VAL A 100 3.18 -6.82 -4.65
C VAL A 100 3.09 -5.31 -4.43
N SER A 101 1.94 -4.78 -4.03
CA SER A 101 1.75 -3.35 -3.77
C SER A 101 2.65 -2.88 -2.63
N TRP A 102 2.69 -3.64 -1.53
CA TRP A 102 3.60 -3.42 -0.41
C TRP A 102 5.06 -3.43 -0.87
N LEU A 103 5.49 -4.45 -1.63
CA LEU A 103 6.86 -4.54 -2.16
C LEU A 103 7.23 -3.36 -3.04
N LEU A 104 6.32 -2.89 -3.90
CA LEU A 104 6.53 -1.71 -4.73
C LEU A 104 6.74 -0.46 -3.88
N THR A 105 5.97 -0.28 -2.81
CA THR A 105 6.14 0.83 -1.87
C THR A 105 7.47 0.73 -1.11
N VAL A 106 7.82 -0.44 -0.60
CA VAL A 106 9.11 -0.67 0.08
C VAL A 106 10.29 -0.42 -0.85
N ALA A 107 10.24 -0.96 -2.08
CA ALA A 107 11.28 -0.77 -3.07
C ALA A 107 11.45 0.70 -3.46
N PHE A 108 10.34 1.45 -3.54
CA PHE A 108 10.38 2.89 -3.78
C PHE A 108 11.12 3.64 -2.66
N PHE A 109 10.75 3.41 -1.40
CA PHE A 109 11.44 4.06 -0.28
C PHE A 109 12.91 3.62 -0.16
N ALA A 110 13.21 2.34 -0.39
CA ALA A 110 14.58 1.84 -0.41
C ALA A 110 15.42 2.50 -1.51
N ALA A 111 14.86 2.72 -2.71
CA ALA A 111 15.53 3.42 -3.81
C ALA A 111 15.83 4.89 -3.50
N LEU A 112 15.06 5.51 -2.61
CA LEU A 112 15.29 6.87 -2.10
C LEU A 112 16.26 6.92 -0.91
N GLY A 113 16.72 5.77 -0.41
CA GLY A 113 17.54 5.70 0.81
C GLY A 113 16.74 5.97 2.09
N LEU A 114 15.43 5.78 2.07
CA LEU A 114 14.48 6.08 3.14
C LEU A 114 13.90 4.82 3.81
N GLY A 115 14.67 3.72 3.84
CA GLY A 115 14.26 2.40 4.36
C GLY A 115 14.88 2.05 5.70
#